data_AF-U4TQV3-F1
#
_entry.id   AF-U4TQV3-F1
#
_cell.length_a   1.000
_cell.length_b   1.000
_cell.length_c   1.000
_cell.angle_alpha   90.00
_cell.angle_beta   90.00
_cell.angle_gamma   90.00
#
_symmetry.space_group_name_H-M   'P 1'
#
loop_
_entity.id
_entity.type
_entity.pdbx_description
1 polymer ?
#
loop_
_entity_poly.entity_id
_entity_poly.type
_entity_poly.pdbx_seq_one_letter_code
_entity_poly.pdbx_strand_id
1 'polypeptide(L)' 'MNQMTVKIRKVGNSNTLTVPNTITPQAKEYDVFQGRDGMIIFMPKHKNPFLDEAFIRTHDWSQTEESGGTLIGEEIPLK' A
#
# COMPACT_ATOMS: atom_id res chain seq x y z
N MET A 1 4.69 21.17 2.39
CA MET A 1 4.15 20.22 3.38
C MET A 1 4.19 20.90 4.74
N ASN A 2 3.06 21.07 5.41
CA ASN A 2 3.08 21.62 6.78
C ASN A 2 3.40 20.49 7.75
N GLN A 3 4.49 20.64 8.50
CA GLN A 3 4.87 19.72 9.56
C GLN A 3 4.06 20.04 10.81
N MET A 4 3.38 19.03 11.37
CA MET A 4 2.66 19.14 12.63
C MET A 4 3.13 18.08 13.60
N THR A 5 3.41 18.49 14.84
CA THR A 5 3.85 17.60 15.91
C THR A 5 2.66 17.19 16.76
N VAL A 6 2.48 15.89 16.94
CA VAL A 6 1.45 15.32 17.83
C VAL A 6 2.12 14.61 19.01
N LYS A 7 1.41 14.51 20.13
CA LYS A 7 1.88 13.82 21.33
C LYS A 7 1.09 12.52 21.52
N ILE A 8 1.79 11.46 21.95
CA ILE A 8 1.14 10.22 22.38
C ILE A 8 0.30 10.50 23.62
N ARG A 9 -0.92 9.94 23.66
CA ARG A 9 -1.81 9.97 24.83
C ARG A 9 -2.08 8.54 25.31
N LYS A 10 -2.29 8.37 26.60
CA LYS A 10 -2.73 7.10 27.19
C LYS A 10 -4.26 7.07 27.27
N VAL A 11 -4.88 6.05 26.70
CA VAL A 11 -6.33 5.80 26.76
C VAL A 11 -6.54 4.36 27.21
N GLY A 12 -7.01 4.19 28.45
CA GLY A 12 -7.07 2.88 29.10
C GLY A 12 -5.67 2.26 29.19
N ASN A 13 -5.50 1.08 28.60
CA ASN A 13 -4.21 0.37 28.55
C ASN A 13 -3.43 0.59 27.25
N SER A 14 -3.87 1.52 26.38
CA SER A 14 -3.29 1.72 25.05
C SER A 14 -2.71 3.12 24.88
N ASN A 15 -1.71 3.23 24.02
CA ASN A 15 -1.18 4.51 23.54
C ASN A 15 -1.88 4.90 22.24
N THR A 16 -2.26 6.17 22.11
CA THR A 16 -2.97 6.70 20.95
C THR A 16 -2.27 7.94 20.41
N LEU A 17 -2.24 8.04 19.07
CA LEU A 17 -1.78 9.21 18.33
C LEU A 17 -2.98 9.86 17.66
N THR A 18 -3.14 11.18 17.83
CA THR A 18 -4.21 11.91 17.16
C THR A 18 -3.80 12.23 15.73
N VAL A 19 -4.69 11.94 14.77
CA VAL A 19 -4.50 12.36 13.37
C VAL A 19 -4.93 13.83 13.25
N PRO A 20 -4.04 14.75 12.81
CA PRO A 20 -4.41 16.15 12.60
C PRO A 20 -5.54 16.31 11.57
N ASN A 21 -6.39 17.31 11.77
CA ASN A 21 -7.57 17.58 10.92
C ASN A 21 -7.23 17.88 9.44
N THR A 22 -6.00 18.26 9.12
CA THR A 22 -5.56 18.46 7.73
C THR A 22 -5.37 17.16 6.97
N ILE A 23 -5.25 16.03 7.68
CA ILE A 23 -5.14 14.71 7.07
C ILE A 23 -6.54 14.11 7.07
N THR A 24 -7.09 13.87 5.87
CA THR A 24 -8.38 13.19 5.70
C THR A 24 -8.14 11.69 5.57
N PRO A 25 -8.50 10.86 6.56
CA PRO A 25 -8.31 9.41 6.49
C PRO A 25 -9.17 8.81 5.37
N GLN A 26 -8.60 7.95 4.53
CA GLN A 26 -9.32 7.28 3.43
C GLN A 26 -9.92 5.93 3.83
N ALA A 27 -9.52 5.38 4.98
CA ALA A 27 -10.03 4.13 5.53
C ALA A 27 -10.40 4.28 7.01
N LYS A 28 -11.20 3.35 7.51
CA LYS A 28 -11.55 3.24 8.94
C LYS A 28 -10.60 2.33 9.71
N GLU A 29 -9.97 1.37 9.03
CA GLU A 29 -9.05 0.40 9.62
C GLU A 29 -7.69 0.53 8.96
N TYR A 30 -6.64 0.29 9.75
CA TYR A 30 -5.25 0.39 9.32
C TYR A 30 -4.45 -0.77 9.89
N ASP A 31 -3.60 -1.37 9.06
CA ASP A 31 -2.54 -2.25 9.53
C ASP A 31 -1.38 -1.39 10.06
N VAL A 32 -0.81 -1.78 11.20
CA VAL A 32 0.18 -1.00 11.93
C VAL A 32 1.47 -1.79 12.08
N PHE A 33 2.60 -1.18 11.72
CA PHE A 33 3.91 -1.80 11.82
C PHE A 33 4.99 -0.80 12.18
N GLN A 34 6.05 -1.31 12.80
CA GLN A 34 7.26 -0.55 13.10
C GLN A 34 8.26 -0.72 11.96
N GLY A 35 8.52 0.36 11.24
CA GLY A 35 9.51 0.41 10.17
C GLY A 35 10.93 0.65 10.70
N ARG A 36 11.83 1.01 9.78
CA ARG A 36 13.19 1.45 10.12
C ARG A 36 13.14 2.73 10.96
N ASP A 37 14.17 2.93 11.78
CA ASP A 37 14.33 4.13 12.61
C ASP A 37 13.17 4.41 13.59
N GLY A 38 12.40 3.37 13.95
CA GLY A 38 11.28 3.50 14.89
C GLY A 38 10.05 4.18 14.31
N MET A 39 9.97 4.33 12.98
CA MET A 39 8.77 4.85 12.32
C MET A 39 7.57 3.95 12.61
N ILE A 40 6.44 4.55 13.01
CA ILE A 40 5.16 3.84 13.12
C ILE A 40 4.38 4.15 11.84
N ILE A 41 4.11 3.11 11.06
CA ILE A 41 3.45 3.24 9.77
C ILE A 41 2.05 2.66 9.88
N PHE A 42 1.06 3.45 9.43
CA PHE A 42 -0.34 3.07 9.36
C PHE A 42 -0.71 2.94 7.89
N MET A 43 -0.97 1.71 7.43
CA MET A 43 -1.42 1.45 6.08
C MET A 43 -2.93 1.22 6.06
N PRO A 44 -3.71 1.98 5.25
CA PRO A 44 -5.14 1.77 5.17
C PRO A 44 -5.43 0.35 4.72
N LYS A 45 -6.33 -0.32 5.43
CA LYS A 45 -6.73 -1.69 5.11
C LYS A 45 -7.65 -1.66 3.90
N HIS A 46 -7.21 -2.29 2.82
CA HIS A 46 -7.99 -2.43 1.60
C HIS A 46 -8.35 -3.91 1.38
N LYS A 47 -9.51 -4.16 0.78
CA LYS A 47 -9.85 -5.50 0.31
C LYS A 47 -8.87 -5.84 -0.81
N ASN A 48 -8.13 -6.94 -0.66
CA ASN A 48 -7.24 -7.41 -1.70
C ASN A 48 -8.09 -7.87 -2.90
N PRO A 49 -8.00 -7.20 -4.07
CA PRO A 49 -8.80 -7.55 -5.23
C PRO A 49 -8.42 -8.94 -5.80
N PHE A 50 -7.19 -9.41 -5.55
CA PHE A 50 -6.71 -10.73 -5.97
C PHE A 50 -7.21 -11.88 -5.08
N LEU A 51 -7.94 -11.57 -4.00
CA LEU A 51 -8.63 -12.55 -3.17
C LEU A 51 -10.17 -12.44 -3.32
N ASP A 52 -10.64 -11.54 -4.19
CA ASP A 52 -12.06 -11.30 -4.42
C ASP A 52 -12.53 -12.05 -5.66
N GLU A 53 -13.21 -13.17 -5.48
CA GLU A 53 -13.70 -14.01 -6.60
C GLU A 53 -14.54 -13.23 -7.62
N ALA A 54 -15.34 -12.26 -7.15
CA ALA A 54 -16.15 -11.43 -8.03
C ALA A 54 -15.27 -10.55 -8.92
N PHE A 55 -14.26 -9.90 -8.33
CA PHE A 55 -13.29 -9.10 -9.06
C PHE A 55 -12.53 -9.95 -10.06
N ILE A 56 -11.99 -11.10 -9.62
CA ILE A 56 -11.17 -11.99 -10.46
C ILE A 56 -11.93 -12.43 -11.71
N ARG A 57 -13.23 -12.77 -11.56
CA ARG A 57 -14.06 -13.26 -12.67
C ARG A 57 -14.41 -12.17 -13.68
N THR A 58 -14.54 -10.92 -13.26
CA THR A 58 -14.98 -9.83 -14.15
C THR A 58 -13.85 -8.92 -14.62
N HIS A 59 -12.65 -9.05 -14.06
CA HIS A 59 -11.51 -8.22 -14.44
C HIS A 59 -10.97 -8.63 -15.81
N ASP A 60 -10.61 -7.64 -16.62
CA ASP A 60 -9.89 -7.88 -17.87
C ASP A 60 -8.41 -8.10 -17.55
N TRP A 61 -7.93 -9.30 -17.88
CA TRP A 61 -6.54 -9.72 -17.63
C TRP A 61 -5.66 -9.55 -18.86
N SER A 62 -6.19 -9.03 -19.97
CA SER A 62 -5.39 -8.77 -21.16
C SER A 62 -4.37 -7.66 -20.87
N GLN A 63 -3.12 -7.92 -21.24
CA GLN A 63 -2.05 -6.92 -21.22
C GLN A 63 -1.48 -6.82 -22.63
N THR A 64 -1.26 -5.60 -23.10
CA THR A 64 -0.41 -5.38 -24.26
C THR A 64 1.03 -5.45 -23.75
N GLU A 65 1.87 -6.31 -24.33
CA GLU A 65 3.27 -6.38 -23.94
C GLU A 65 3.93 -5.01 -24.13
N GLU A 66 4.48 -4.45 -23.05
CA GLU A 66 5.23 -3.19 -23.08
C GLU A 66 6.61 -3.40 -23.73
N SER A 67 7.11 -4.64 -23.67
CA SER A 67 8.33 -5.08 -24.35
C SER A 67 8.10 -6.43 -25.00
N GLY A 68 7.69 -6.40 -26.27
CA GLY A 68 7.53 -7.55 -27.15
C GLY A 68 7.92 -7.13 -28.56
N GLY A 69 9.17 -7.43 -28.95
CA GLY A 69 9.71 -7.15 -30.28
C GLY A 69 10.39 -8.39 -30.84
N THR A 70 10.62 -8.44 -32.15
CA THR A 70 11.40 -9.52 -32.75
C THR A 70 12.83 -9.44 -32.23
N LEU A 71 13.35 -10.55 -31.68
CA LEU A 71 14.76 -10.69 -31.34
C LEU A 71 15.60 -10.27 -32.55
N ILE A 72 16.39 -9.20 -32.44
CA ILE A 72 17.22 -8.68 -33.54
C ILE A 72 18.54 -9.46 -33.71
N GLY A 73 18.69 -10.60 -33.02
CA GLY A 73 19.80 -11.54 -33.20
C GLY A 73 21.03 -11.29 -32.32
N GLU A 74 21.05 -10.25 -31.48
CA GLU A 74 22.13 -9.99 -30.50
C GLU A 74 21.77 -10.38 -29.06
N GLU A 75 20.65 -11.06 -28.86
CA GLU A 75 20.22 -11.48 -27.52
C GLU A 75 20.92 -12.78 -27.10
N ILE A 76 21.51 -12.78 -25.91
CA ILE A 76 22.14 -13.97 -25.33
C ILE A 76 21.03 -14.98 -25.02
N PRO A 77 21.00 -16.18 -25.63
CA PRO A 77 19.99 -17.16 -25.29
C PRO A 77 20.11 -17.54 -23.82
N LEU A 78 18.99 -17.40 -23.08
CA LEU A 78 18.89 -17.91 -21.72
C LEU A 78 19.06 -19.43 -21.76
N LYS A 79 20.05 -19.91 -21.01
CA LYS A 79 20.49 -21.31 -20.96
C LYS A 79 19.53 -22.19 -20.18
#